data_AF-A0A8H6TPV9-F1
#
_entry.id   AF-A0A8H6TPV9-F1
#
_cell.length_a   1.000
_cell.length_b   1.000
_cell.length_c   1.000
_cell.angle_alpha   90.00
_cell.angle_beta   90.00
_cell.angle_gamma   90.00
#
_symmetry.space_group_name_H-M   'P 1'
#
loop_
_entity.id
_entity.type
_entity.pdbx_description
1 polymer ?
#
loop_
_entity_poly.entity_id
_entity_poly.type
_entity_poly.pdbx_seq_one_letter_code
_entity_poly.pdbx_strand_id
1 'polypeptide(L)'
;MQTREPAWWDFQSLLDTPRPVVWASTSVLFYAHSTQPIVAARHLFSTKQFSLQSPTPIASAPASYSPPTVISASAAGDWLYAYFPSSEGDADGVGCLWIRAPPIDTWIVRQFWSHPAGTGVVAAAWLGSPREVGRSTIPAFRPVFPPRGPPTPLTNPTFVLVTEDRRVAVHYQPQYAQGQAPIKIASCSLTEPSNSGADSTATASANIKICFRAAVGLAYNESTIIIATRSKTLASEPRIISQEAPIDLTMELDLPPPPPQPEHLLDWGCWGEDEYIELCEVHMNTAFSDVAPSAPQLAVAILSGGSTADLSHLLAHPTISAAQVGETLYEAIKIVSRSRETSRFTLRSLGIVLETYRLRSKRSSSPQERQDLESRWQAAFDICSIVSCNSAFTDCQQGEAFDLAAVWQLVALCTWVVSFAEKLLRDCVLVINATKVGQMNDPPNVATPIMLHISHPFALKNLHAAVGHVNKFKNKITSLNASEENSHLAKSVLLDLIQCSGVDLRAMESLLSELLVDANKFSVEDAQRSLSLCEPMPAMVPHITTAIERLTQGAVLDRPRLFIKPNELIDGVSMQDGRKDVKRDLVSKSAFQGKVPVMTCASDAYVY
;
A
#
# COMPACT_ATOMS: atom_id res chain seq x y z
N MET A 1 45.57 -10.61 19.40
CA MET A 1 44.46 -11.02 18.53
C MET A 1 43.82 -12.24 19.17
N GLN A 2 42.62 -12.13 19.73
CA GLN A 2 41.89 -13.27 20.26
C GLN A 2 41.27 -14.04 19.10
N THR A 3 41.63 -15.31 18.96
CA THR A 3 41.01 -16.26 18.03
C THR A 3 39.58 -16.51 18.50
N ARG A 4 38.61 -16.02 17.73
CA ARG A 4 37.20 -16.31 17.93
C ARG A 4 36.97 -17.78 17.57
N GLU A 5 36.46 -18.58 18.50
CA GLU A 5 36.00 -19.93 18.19
C GLU A 5 34.82 -19.84 17.19
N PRO A 6 34.86 -20.62 16.09
CA PRO A 6 33.80 -20.63 15.11
C PRO A 6 32.52 -21.14 15.75
N ALA A 7 31.45 -20.37 15.60
CA ALA A 7 30.13 -20.73 16.09
C ALA A 7 29.39 -21.61 15.07
N TRP A 8 28.30 -22.25 15.50
CA TRP A 8 27.58 -23.22 14.66
C TRP A 8 27.10 -22.67 13.30
N TRP A 9 26.86 -21.36 13.18
CA TRP A 9 26.51 -20.70 11.92
C TRP A 9 27.70 -20.58 10.95
N ASP A 10 28.95 -20.61 11.43
CA ASP A 10 30.16 -20.56 10.60
C ASP A 10 30.37 -21.87 9.82
N PHE A 11 29.69 -22.95 10.22
CA PHE A 11 29.69 -24.25 9.53
C PHE A 11 28.44 -24.47 8.65
N GLN A 12 27.50 -23.51 8.62
CA GLN A 12 26.23 -23.66 7.89
C GLN A 12 26.43 -23.78 6.37
N SER A 13 27.48 -23.17 5.82
CA SER A 13 27.84 -23.28 4.41
C SER A 13 28.44 -24.64 4.03
N LEU A 14 28.83 -25.46 5.00
CA LEU A 14 29.38 -26.81 4.80
C LEU A 14 28.32 -27.91 4.85
N LEU A 15 27.09 -27.58 5.27
CA LEU A 15 25.96 -28.49 5.21
C LEU A 15 25.28 -28.28 3.87
N ASP A 16 25.51 -29.21 2.94
CA ASP A 16 24.98 -29.18 1.58
C ASP A 16 23.49 -28.82 1.56
N THR A 17 23.18 -27.73 0.85
CA THR A 17 21.89 -27.05 0.70
C THR A 17 21.34 -26.34 1.96
N PRO A 18 21.21 -24.99 1.93
CA PRO A 18 20.59 -24.25 3.02
C PRO A 18 19.14 -24.69 3.16
N ARG A 19 18.80 -25.30 4.29
CA ARG A 19 17.41 -25.68 4.59
C ARG A 19 16.55 -24.42 4.68
N PRO A 20 15.33 -24.45 4.13
CA PRO A 20 14.46 -23.29 4.20
C PRO A 20 14.09 -23.01 5.65
N VAL A 21 14.31 -21.76 6.05
CA VAL A 21 13.94 -21.21 7.36
C VAL A 21 13.23 -19.89 7.09
N VAL A 22 12.05 -19.71 7.67
CA VAL A 22 11.26 -18.48 7.51
C VAL A 22 10.77 -17.96 8.85
N TRP A 23 10.80 -16.65 9.02
CA TRP A 23 10.32 -15.96 10.20
C TRP A 23 8.96 -15.31 9.88
N ALA A 24 7.89 -15.73 10.58
CA ALA A 24 6.59 -15.06 10.53
C ALA A 24 6.45 -13.91 11.54
N SER A 25 5.70 -12.86 11.19
CA SER A 25 5.47 -11.68 12.05
C SER A 25 4.91 -11.98 13.44
N THR A 26 4.35 -13.18 13.64
CA THR A 26 3.88 -13.73 14.92
C THR A 26 5.00 -14.22 15.84
N SER A 27 6.27 -13.98 15.52
CA SER A 27 7.44 -14.46 16.29
C SER A 27 7.59 -15.99 16.31
N VAL A 28 7.11 -16.64 15.25
CA VAL A 28 7.28 -18.07 15.01
C VAL A 28 8.32 -18.25 13.90
N LEU A 29 9.29 -19.12 14.17
CA LEU A 29 10.30 -19.57 13.23
C LEU A 29 9.87 -20.92 12.65
N PHE A 30 9.66 -21.00 11.33
CA PHE A 30 9.38 -22.25 10.62
C PHE A 30 10.64 -22.75 9.93
N TYR A 31 10.87 -24.05 9.95
CA TYR A 31 12.03 -24.67 9.34
C TYR A 31 11.74 -26.11 8.88
N ALA A 32 12.44 -26.55 7.85
CA ALA A 32 12.38 -27.94 7.40
C ALA A 32 13.00 -28.88 8.44
N HIS A 33 12.34 -30.02 8.71
CA HIS A 33 12.97 -31.10 9.46
C HIS A 33 14.20 -31.63 8.71
N SER A 34 15.12 -32.27 9.43
CA SER A 34 16.40 -32.66 8.87
C SER A 34 16.34 -33.80 7.85
N THR A 35 15.41 -34.71 8.04
CA THR A 35 15.33 -35.97 7.30
C THR A 35 13.90 -36.41 6.99
N GLN A 36 12.89 -35.71 7.51
CA GLN A 36 11.49 -36.11 7.39
C GLN A 36 10.73 -35.02 6.64
N PRO A 37 9.66 -35.36 5.89
CA PRO A 37 8.82 -34.40 5.19
C PRO A 37 7.87 -33.69 6.17
N ILE A 38 8.46 -32.96 7.12
CA ILE A 38 7.77 -32.25 8.20
C ILE A 38 8.27 -30.81 8.25
N VAL A 39 7.33 -29.88 8.42
CA VAL A 39 7.63 -28.50 8.80
C VAL A 39 7.57 -28.40 10.33
N ALA A 40 8.70 -28.06 10.93
CA ALA A 40 8.81 -27.78 12.35
C ALA A 40 8.74 -26.28 12.61
N ALA A 41 8.29 -25.92 13.80
CA ALA A 41 8.11 -24.54 14.21
C ALA A 41 8.56 -24.32 15.66
N ARG A 42 9.06 -23.12 15.94
CA ARG A 42 9.46 -22.70 17.29
C ARG A 42 9.01 -21.28 17.56
N HIS A 43 8.44 -21.05 18.72
CA HIS A 43 8.13 -19.70 19.19
C HIS A 43 9.40 -19.07 19.79
N LEU A 44 9.80 -17.87 19.34
CA LEU A 44 11.12 -17.31 19.73
C LEU A 44 11.23 -16.95 21.21
N PHE A 45 10.12 -16.51 21.81
CA PHE A 45 10.09 -16.17 23.24
C PHE A 45 9.72 -17.35 24.14
N SER A 46 9.65 -18.57 23.59
CA SER A 46 9.34 -19.78 24.33
C SER A 46 10.31 -20.90 23.95
N THR A 47 10.45 -21.89 24.83
CA THR A 47 11.13 -23.15 24.50
C THR A 47 10.21 -24.10 23.73
N LYS A 48 8.91 -23.76 23.59
CA LYS A 48 7.93 -24.60 22.91
C LYS A 48 8.24 -24.75 21.42
N GLN A 49 8.45 -25.99 21.02
CA GLN A 49 8.51 -26.42 19.62
C GLN A 49 7.24 -27.19 19.29
N PHE A 50 6.81 -27.12 18.04
CA PHE A 50 5.67 -27.89 17.53
C PHE A 50 5.91 -28.24 16.06
N SER A 51 5.23 -29.28 15.58
CA SER A 51 5.26 -29.70 14.18
C SER A 51 3.90 -29.43 13.54
N LEU A 52 3.90 -29.04 12.28
CA LEU A 52 2.67 -28.86 11.52
C LEU A 52 2.13 -30.21 11.06
N GLN A 53 0.81 -30.34 10.95
CA GLN A 53 0.19 -31.53 10.40
C GLN A 53 0.53 -31.66 8.91
N SER A 54 1.15 -32.77 8.52
CA SER A 54 1.42 -33.08 7.11
C SER A 54 0.11 -33.35 6.35
N PRO A 55 0.01 -32.96 5.06
CA PRO A 55 -1.14 -33.26 4.23
C PRO A 55 -1.29 -34.77 4.01
N THR A 56 -2.49 -35.24 3.67
CA THR A 56 -2.83 -36.67 3.57
C THR A 56 -1.84 -37.50 2.75
N PRO A 57 -1.38 -37.09 1.55
CA PRO A 57 -0.44 -37.88 0.76
C PRO A 57 0.88 -38.16 1.50
N ILE A 58 1.43 -37.14 2.16
CA ILE A 58 2.68 -37.23 2.92
C ILE A 58 2.46 -38.06 4.20
N ALA A 59 1.33 -37.88 4.88
CA ALA A 59 1.01 -38.64 6.08
C ALA A 59 0.82 -40.14 5.79
N SER A 60 0.26 -40.50 4.62
CA SER A 60 0.09 -41.89 4.22
C SER A 60 1.38 -42.57 3.77
N ALA A 61 2.32 -41.83 3.16
CA ALA A 61 3.53 -42.37 2.58
C ALA A 61 4.76 -41.46 2.84
N PRO A 62 5.18 -41.27 4.10
CA PRO A 62 6.24 -40.29 4.43
C PRO A 62 7.61 -40.63 3.84
N ALA A 63 7.88 -41.90 3.54
CA ALA A 63 9.14 -42.32 2.90
C ALA A 63 9.24 -41.87 1.43
N SER A 64 8.10 -41.65 0.77
CA SER A 64 8.04 -41.23 -0.64
C SER A 64 8.33 -39.74 -0.84
N TYR A 65 8.49 -38.97 0.25
CA TYR A 65 8.73 -37.53 0.19
C TYR A 65 9.95 -37.11 0.99
N SER A 66 10.66 -36.13 0.46
CA SER A 66 11.82 -35.51 1.10
C SER A 66 11.42 -34.31 1.97
N PRO A 67 12.30 -33.83 2.86
CA PRO A 67 12.08 -32.58 3.59
C PRO A 67 11.73 -31.41 2.66
N PRO A 68 10.91 -30.45 3.13
CA PRO A 68 10.46 -29.37 2.28
C PRO A 68 11.64 -28.49 1.84
N THR A 69 11.69 -28.17 0.54
CA THR A 69 12.76 -27.36 -0.06
C THR A 69 12.39 -25.88 -0.13
N VAL A 70 11.09 -25.56 -0.10
CA VAL A 70 10.58 -24.19 -0.02
C VAL A 70 9.63 -24.08 1.17
N ILE A 71 9.82 -23.03 1.98
CA ILE A 71 8.90 -22.63 3.05
C ILE A 71 8.72 -21.11 2.94
N SER A 72 7.48 -20.63 2.94
CA SER A 72 7.17 -19.20 2.85
C SER A 72 5.96 -18.86 3.72
N ALA A 73 6.06 -17.82 4.54
CA ALA A 73 4.99 -17.36 5.44
C ALA A 73 4.44 -15.99 5.01
N SER A 74 3.13 -15.81 5.14
CA SER A 74 2.50 -14.51 4.86
C SER A 74 3.01 -13.45 5.84
N ALA A 75 3.04 -12.20 5.40
CA ALA A 75 3.45 -11.08 6.25
C ALA A 75 2.52 -10.88 7.46
N ALA A 76 1.25 -11.27 7.37
CA ALA A 76 0.31 -11.27 8.50
C ALA A 76 0.51 -12.48 9.45
N GLY A 77 1.29 -13.48 9.06
CA GLY A 77 1.59 -14.67 9.86
C GLY A 77 0.40 -15.60 10.09
N ASP A 78 -0.62 -15.50 9.24
CA ASP A 78 -1.84 -16.30 9.22
C ASP A 78 -1.81 -17.44 8.19
N TRP A 79 -0.93 -17.36 7.19
CA TRP A 79 -0.77 -18.37 6.15
C TRP A 79 0.68 -18.84 6.03
N LEU A 80 0.82 -20.12 5.69
CA LEU A 80 2.11 -20.76 5.44
C LEU A 80 2.00 -21.65 4.21
N TYR A 81 3.00 -21.60 3.34
CA TYR A 81 3.16 -22.50 2.21
C TYR A 81 4.46 -23.28 2.34
N ALA A 82 4.43 -24.56 1.99
CA ALA A 82 5.63 -25.38 1.82
C ALA A 82 5.51 -26.34 0.64
N TYR A 83 6.64 -26.65 0.02
CA TYR A 83 6.73 -27.64 -1.06
C TYR A 83 7.61 -28.80 -0.62
N PHE A 84 7.11 -30.02 -0.77
CA PHE A 84 7.78 -31.28 -0.46
C PHE A 84 8.07 -32.03 -1.77
N PRO A 85 9.34 -32.13 -2.19
CA PRO A 85 9.68 -32.91 -3.37
C PRO A 85 9.49 -34.41 -3.10
N SER A 86 9.23 -35.16 -4.16
CA SER A 86 9.27 -36.61 -4.12
C SER A 86 10.68 -37.10 -3.82
N SER A 87 10.81 -38.17 -3.04
CA SER A 87 12.07 -38.91 -2.86
C SER A 87 12.41 -39.76 -4.09
N GLU A 88 11.41 -40.12 -4.88
CA GLU A 88 11.54 -40.82 -6.16
C GLU A 88 11.53 -39.78 -7.28
N GLY A 89 12.60 -39.72 -8.08
CA GLY A 89 12.82 -38.64 -9.06
C GLY A 89 11.71 -38.45 -10.10
N ASP A 90 10.94 -39.50 -10.37
CA ASP A 90 9.87 -39.50 -11.39
C ASP A 90 8.46 -39.31 -10.81
N ALA A 91 8.31 -39.22 -9.48
CA ALA A 91 7.00 -39.06 -8.84
C ALA A 91 6.69 -37.59 -8.48
N ASP A 92 5.41 -37.29 -8.35
CA ASP A 92 4.92 -35.95 -8.09
C ASP A 92 5.34 -35.44 -6.69
N GLY A 93 5.80 -34.20 -6.63
CA GLY A 93 5.94 -33.48 -5.36
C GLY A 93 4.59 -32.96 -4.85
N VAL A 94 4.55 -32.47 -3.61
CA VAL A 94 3.32 -31.95 -2.99
C VAL A 94 3.54 -30.53 -2.48
N GLY A 95 2.72 -29.59 -2.95
CA GLY A 95 2.58 -28.27 -2.36
C GLY A 95 1.48 -28.28 -1.29
N CYS A 96 1.73 -27.64 -0.15
CA CYS A 96 0.78 -27.58 0.96
C CYS A 96 0.64 -26.15 1.50
N LEU A 97 -0.61 -25.75 1.73
CA LEU A 97 -1.01 -24.47 2.26
C LEU A 97 -1.71 -24.66 3.61
N TRP A 98 -1.21 -24.01 4.65
CA TRP A 98 -1.83 -23.99 5.98
C TRP A 98 -2.41 -22.61 6.29
N ILE A 99 -3.48 -22.62 7.08
CA ILE A 99 -4.02 -21.45 7.76
C ILE A 99 -3.86 -21.61 9.27
N ARG A 100 -3.48 -20.53 9.95
CA ARG A 100 -3.34 -20.48 11.40
C ARG A 100 -4.71 -20.47 12.08
N ALA A 101 -4.93 -21.35 13.04
CA ALA A 101 -6.09 -21.33 13.92
C ALA A 101 -5.90 -20.25 15.02
N PRO A 102 -6.90 -20.00 15.89
CA PRO A 102 -6.74 -19.00 16.96
C PRO A 102 -5.51 -19.22 17.87
N PRO A 103 -5.17 -20.46 18.27
CA PRO A 103 -3.89 -20.73 18.94
C PRO A 103 -2.70 -20.60 17.98
N ILE A 104 -1.63 -19.92 18.40
CA ILE A 104 -0.46 -19.62 17.57
C ILE A 104 0.28 -20.86 17.05
N ASP A 105 0.18 -21.96 17.79
CA ASP A 105 0.80 -23.26 17.54
C ASP A 105 -0.12 -24.24 16.81
N THR A 106 -1.36 -23.86 16.51
CA THR A 106 -2.31 -24.69 15.79
C THR A 106 -2.46 -24.22 14.35
N TRP A 107 -2.06 -25.07 13.42
CA TRP A 107 -2.11 -24.80 11.97
C TRP A 107 -2.91 -25.90 11.27
N ILE A 108 -3.83 -25.49 10.43
CA ILE A 108 -4.78 -26.39 9.75
C ILE A 108 -4.40 -26.44 8.28
N VAL A 109 -4.25 -27.65 7.73
CA VAL A 109 -4.08 -27.84 6.28
C VAL A 109 -5.32 -27.30 5.59
N ARG A 110 -5.16 -26.21 4.83
CA ARG A 110 -6.25 -25.59 4.08
C ARG A 110 -6.44 -26.29 2.74
N GLN A 111 -5.35 -26.48 2.01
CA GLN A 111 -5.34 -27.09 0.69
C GLN A 111 -3.95 -27.65 0.40
N PHE A 112 -3.89 -28.70 -0.41
CA PHE A 112 -2.66 -29.22 -0.98
C PHE A 112 -2.92 -29.66 -2.42
N TRP A 113 -1.87 -29.73 -3.24
CA TRP A 113 -1.95 -30.20 -4.61
C TRP A 113 -0.61 -30.81 -5.04
N SER A 114 -0.67 -31.67 -6.04
CA SER A 114 0.51 -32.32 -6.63
C SER A 114 1.21 -31.39 -7.63
N HIS A 115 2.52 -31.49 -7.70
CA HIS A 115 3.37 -30.90 -8.73
C HIS A 115 4.01 -32.05 -9.51
N PRO A 116 3.73 -32.18 -10.82
CA PRO A 116 4.37 -33.18 -11.68
C PRO A 116 5.90 -33.18 -11.56
N ALA A 117 6.52 -34.33 -11.83
CA ALA A 117 7.97 -34.44 -11.92
C ALA A 117 8.55 -33.37 -12.88
N GLY A 118 9.62 -32.70 -12.45
CA GLY A 118 10.24 -31.59 -13.18
C GLY A 118 9.51 -30.23 -13.07
N THR A 119 8.43 -30.13 -12.31
CA THR A 119 7.71 -28.88 -12.02
C THR A 119 7.82 -28.46 -10.55
N GLY A 120 8.91 -28.86 -9.89
CA GLY A 120 9.14 -28.57 -8.49
C GLY A 120 9.13 -27.07 -8.20
N VAL A 121 8.75 -26.67 -6.99
CA VAL A 121 8.72 -25.25 -6.63
C VAL A 121 10.09 -24.81 -6.16
N VAL A 122 10.63 -23.76 -6.80
CA VAL A 122 11.95 -23.21 -6.50
C VAL A 122 11.91 -21.94 -5.66
N ALA A 123 10.80 -21.19 -5.73
CA ALA A 123 10.60 -19.99 -4.91
C ALA A 123 9.11 -19.72 -4.66
N ALA A 124 8.83 -19.08 -3.53
CA ALA A 124 7.49 -18.65 -3.16
C ALA A 124 7.50 -17.29 -2.47
N ALA A 125 6.65 -16.37 -2.89
CA ALA A 125 6.51 -15.03 -2.28
C ALA A 125 5.05 -14.60 -2.14
N TRP A 126 4.73 -13.92 -1.05
CA TRP A 126 3.39 -13.45 -0.74
C TRP A 126 3.13 -12.06 -1.32
N LEU A 127 1.98 -11.89 -1.96
CA LEU A 127 1.49 -10.59 -2.43
C LEU A 127 0.52 -9.98 -1.40
N GLY A 128 0.20 -8.69 -1.55
CA GLY A 128 -0.74 -8.01 -0.67
C GLY A 128 -0.26 -7.85 0.78
N SER A 129 1.07 -7.88 1.00
CA SER A 129 1.63 -7.68 2.33
C SER A 129 1.17 -6.33 2.91
N PRO A 130 0.79 -6.29 4.21
CA PRO A 130 0.41 -5.04 4.85
C PRO A 130 1.56 -4.04 4.73
N ARG A 131 1.20 -2.75 4.64
CA ARG A 131 2.16 -1.67 4.53
C ARG A 131 3.18 -1.74 5.66
N GLU A 132 4.45 -1.79 5.29
CA GLU A 132 5.51 -1.73 6.27
C GLU A 132 5.50 -0.35 6.93
N VAL A 133 5.57 -0.35 8.26
CA VAL A 133 5.67 0.86 9.05
C VAL A 133 7.15 1.11 9.31
N GLY A 134 7.71 2.12 8.66
CA GLY A 134 9.09 2.53 8.84
C GLY A 134 9.37 2.94 10.28
N ARG A 135 10.56 2.58 10.76
CA ARG A 135 11.08 3.09 12.03
C ARG A 135 11.60 4.50 11.79
N SER A 136 10.92 5.49 12.35
CA SER A 136 11.43 6.87 12.42
C SER A 136 12.11 7.09 13.76
N THR A 137 13.13 7.94 13.77
CA THR A 137 13.75 8.46 14.99
C THR A 137 12.83 9.43 15.74
N ILE A 138 11.78 9.94 15.09
CA ILE A 138 10.79 10.84 15.68
C ILE A 138 9.57 10.01 16.14
N PRO A 139 9.28 9.88 17.46
CA PRO A 139 8.23 9.00 17.98
C PRO A 139 6.83 9.27 17.41
N ALA A 140 6.55 10.53 17.07
CA ALA A 140 5.24 10.97 16.57
C ALA A 140 4.97 10.62 15.09
N PHE A 141 5.98 10.20 14.32
CA PHE A 141 5.82 9.94 12.90
C PHE A 141 6.33 8.55 12.55
N ARG A 142 5.44 7.63 12.19
CA ARG A 142 5.85 6.34 11.63
C ARG A 142 5.46 6.31 10.15
N PRO A 143 6.40 6.56 9.22
CA PRO A 143 6.08 6.58 7.79
C PRO A 143 5.52 5.21 7.41
N VAL A 144 4.33 5.21 6.83
CA VAL A 144 3.71 4.00 6.31
C VAL A 144 4.14 3.89 4.85
N PHE A 145 4.95 2.90 4.52
CA PHE A 145 5.38 2.68 3.14
C PHE A 145 4.20 2.26 2.26
N PRO A 146 4.24 2.53 0.95
CA PRO A 146 3.25 1.98 0.02
C PRO A 146 3.19 0.44 0.10
N PRO A 147 2.13 -0.21 -0.41
CA PRO A 147 2.13 -1.66 -0.58
C PRO A 147 3.25 -2.09 -1.55
N ARG A 148 3.79 -3.30 -1.36
CA ARG A 148 4.75 -3.93 -2.26
C ARG A 148 4.05 -4.86 -3.24
N GLY A 149 4.54 -4.85 -4.48
CA GLY A 149 4.03 -5.67 -5.57
C GLY A 149 2.70 -5.15 -6.13
N PRO A 150 2.17 -5.86 -7.15
CA PRO A 150 0.90 -5.50 -7.76
C PRO A 150 -0.24 -5.54 -6.74
N PRO A 151 -1.24 -4.66 -6.88
CA PRO A 151 -2.45 -4.73 -6.07
C PRO A 151 -3.17 -6.06 -6.32
N THR A 152 -3.51 -6.75 -5.24
CA THR A 152 -4.21 -8.04 -5.29
C THR A 152 -5.59 -7.89 -4.64
N PRO A 153 -6.53 -7.20 -5.30
CA PRO A 153 -7.77 -6.82 -4.65
C PRO A 153 -8.59 -8.03 -4.25
N LEU A 154 -9.15 -7.92 -3.05
CA LEU A 154 -10.15 -8.84 -2.52
C LEU A 154 -9.69 -10.29 -2.54
N THR A 155 -8.41 -10.54 -2.33
CA THR A 155 -7.87 -11.90 -2.23
C THR A 155 -7.06 -12.06 -0.95
N ASN A 156 -7.34 -13.12 -0.21
CA ASN A 156 -6.55 -13.50 0.97
C ASN A 156 -6.75 -15.01 1.18
N PRO A 157 -5.73 -15.85 0.94
CA PRO A 157 -4.35 -15.49 0.63
C PRO A 157 -4.11 -15.18 -0.86
N THR A 158 -3.00 -14.47 -1.14
CA THR A 158 -2.42 -14.38 -2.49
C THR A 158 -0.90 -14.51 -2.46
N PHE A 159 -0.36 -15.43 -3.26
CA PHE A 159 1.07 -15.68 -3.35
C PHE A 159 1.47 -16.18 -4.73
N VAL A 160 2.75 -16.09 -5.02
CA VAL A 160 3.38 -16.40 -6.30
C VAL A 160 4.32 -17.57 -6.07
N LEU A 161 4.23 -18.57 -6.93
CA LEU A 161 5.17 -19.68 -7.01
C LEU A 161 5.97 -19.58 -8.31
N VAL A 162 7.26 -19.91 -8.24
CA VAL A 162 8.12 -20.13 -9.41
C VAL A 162 8.53 -21.59 -9.42
N THR A 163 8.43 -22.25 -10.57
CA THR A 163 8.68 -23.69 -10.73
C THR A 163 9.92 -23.99 -11.58
N GLU A 164 10.40 -25.23 -11.47
CA GLU A 164 11.58 -25.75 -12.19
C GLU A 164 11.43 -25.69 -13.70
N ASP A 165 10.22 -25.87 -14.23
CA ASP A 165 9.89 -25.75 -15.65
C ASP A 165 9.76 -24.29 -16.13
N ARG A 166 10.30 -23.33 -15.36
CA ARG A 166 10.32 -21.89 -15.68
C ARG A 166 8.91 -21.30 -15.86
N ARG A 167 7.97 -21.72 -15.02
CA ARG A 167 6.64 -21.10 -14.95
C ARG A 167 6.51 -20.27 -13.68
N VAL A 168 5.68 -19.24 -13.78
CA VAL A 168 5.18 -18.50 -12.62
C VAL A 168 3.69 -18.80 -12.47
N ALA A 169 3.26 -19.05 -11.24
CA ALA A 169 1.88 -19.30 -10.90
C ALA A 169 1.42 -18.43 -9.72
N VAL A 170 0.44 -17.57 -9.96
CA VAL A 170 -0.23 -16.79 -8.93
C VAL A 170 -1.39 -17.61 -8.37
N HIS A 171 -1.34 -17.85 -7.07
CA HIS A 171 -2.35 -18.56 -6.29
C HIS A 171 -3.12 -17.53 -5.47
N TYR A 172 -4.43 -17.51 -5.58
CA TYR A 172 -5.26 -16.54 -4.87
C TYR A 172 -6.61 -17.11 -4.43
N GLN A 173 -7.09 -16.71 -3.25
CA GLN A 173 -8.45 -17.01 -2.78
C GLN A 173 -9.32 -15.77 -2.82
N PRO A 174 -10.40 -15.73 -3.62
CA PRO A 174 -11.33 -14.60 -3.63
C PRO A 174 -12.06 -14.43 -2.29
N GLN A 175 -12.04 -13.23 -1.72
CA GLN A 175 -12.60 -12.90 -0.40
C GLN A 175 -14.14 -13.01 -0.34
N TYR A 176 -14.84 -12.85 -1.46
CA TYR A 176 -16.31 -12.93 -1.48
C TYR A 176 -16.83 -14.34 -1.14
N ALA A 177 -15.99 -15.36 -1.22
CA ALA A 177 -16.36 -16.75 -0.95
C ALA A 177 -15.96 -17.16 0.48
N GLN A 178 -16.65 -16.57 1.47
CA GLN A 178 -16.67 -16.90 2.92
C GLN A 178 -15.70 -17.99 3.42
N GLY A 179 -14.39 -17.75 3.30
CA GLY A 179 -13.34 -18.65 3.78
C GLY A 179 -13.32 -20.07 3.21
N GLN A 180 -14.26 -20.45 2.35
CA GLN A 180 -14.41 -21.83 1.85
C GLN A 180 -14.06 -21.99 0.37
N ALA A 181 -13.93 -20.92 -0.41
CA ALA A 181 -13.51 -21.05 -1.80
C ALA A 181 -12.18 -21.82 -1.95
N PRO A 182 -12.06 -22.65 -3.00
CA PRO A 182 -10.78 -23.21 -3.40
C PRO A 182 -9.84 -22.09 -3.88
N ILE A 183 -8.54 -22.31 -3.70
CA ILE A 183 -7.50 -21.46 -4.29
C ILE A 183 -7.60 -21.56 -5.81
N LYS A 184 -7.65 -20.40 -6.47
CA LYS A 184 -7.55 -20.28 -7.93
C LYS A 184 -6.10 -20.09 -8.32
N ILE A 185 -5.74 -20.62 -9.49
CA ILE A 185 -4.37 -20.58 -10.01
C ILE A 185 -4.41 -19.91 -11.38
N ALA A 186 -3.57 -18.90 -11.57
CA ALA A 186 -3.26 -18.32 -12.88
C ALA A 186 -1.77 -18.51 -13.13
N SER A 187 -1.38 -19.05 -14.28
CA SER A 187 0.04 -19.32 -14.58
C SER A 187 0.43 -18.86 -15.98
N CYS A 188 1.69 -18.49 -16.15
CA CYS A 188 2.30 -18.24 -17.44
C CYS A 188 3.74 -18.76 -17.48
N SER A 189 4.27 -18.93 -18.71
CA SER A 189 5.67 -19.24 -18.93
C SER A 189 6.53 -17.99 -18.70
N LEU A 190 7.74 -18.17 -18.16
CA LEU A 190 8.74 -17.11 -18.06
C LEU A 190 9.56 -16.95 -19.34
N THR A 191 9.48 -17.90 -20.27
CA THR A 191 10.26 -17.90 -21.52
C THR A 191 9.50 -17.38 -22.71
N GLU A 192 8.16 -17.42 -22.66
CA GLU A 192 7.30 -17.06 -23.78
C GLU A 192 6.44 -15.85 -23.39
N PRO A 193 6.44 -14.78 -24.19
CA PRO A 193 5.54 -13.66 -23.95
C PRO A 193 4.09 -14.12 -24.15
N SER A 194 3.25 -13.95 -23.12
CA SER A 194 1.85 -14.41 -23.07
C SER A 194 0.91 -13.83 -24.15
N ASN A 195 1.39 -12.98 -25.05
CA ASN A 195 0.61 -12.37 -26.13
C ASN A 195 0.59 -13.19 -27.42
N SER A 196 1.37 -14.27 -27.54
CA SER A 196 1.29 -15.20 -28.67
C SER A 196 0.17 -16.22 -28.42
N GLY A 197 -1.05 -15.89 -28.86
CA GLY A 197 -2.17 -16.82 -28.81
C GLY A 197 -1.89 -18.12 -29.59
N ALA A 198 -2.13 -19.25 -28.92
CA ALA A 198 -2.32 -20.61 -29.43
C ALA A 198 -1.12 -21.35 -30.09
N ASP A 199 -0.91 -22.56 -29.56
CA ASP A 199 -0.42 -23.78 -30.23
C ASP A 199 0.94 -23.75 -30.95
N SER A 200 1.96 -23.21 -30.29
CA SER A 200 3.33 -23.62 -30.61
C SER A 200 3.61 -24.97 -29.94
N THR A 201 3.37 -26.06 -30.65
CA THR A 201 3.91 -27.38 -30.30
C THR A 201 5.43 -27.24 -30.37
N ALA A 202 6.05 -26.97 -29.20
CA ALA A 202 7.48 -26.79 -29.08
C ALA A 202 8.19 -27.95 -29.77
N THR A 203 8.90 -27.65 -30.85
CA THR A 203 9.87 -28.54 -31.46
C THR A 203 10.83 -28.95 -30.34
N ALA A 204 10.80 -30.22 -29.97
CA ALA A 204 11.56 -30.79 -28.86
C ALA A 204 13.05 -30.63 -29.14
N SER A 205 13.61 -29.47 -28.77
CA SER A 205 15.05 -29.28 -28.75
C SER A 205 15.62 -30.16 -27.65
N ALA A 206 16.71 -30.86 -27.97
CA ALA A 206 17.25 -31.98 -27.20
C ALA A 206 17.88 -31.59 -25.83
N ASN A 207 17.68 -30.37 -25.34
CA ASN A 207 18.26 -29.87 -24.09
C ASN A 207 17.16 -29.35 -23.16
N ILE A 208 16.98 -30.00 -22.01
CA ILE A 208 15.99 -29.59 -21.01
C ILE A 208 16.65 -28.57 -20.08
N LYS A 209 16.22 -27.32 -20.19
CA LYS A 209 16.66 -26.23 -19.32
C LYS A 209 15.72 -26.10 -18.12
N ILE A 210 16.23 -26.33 -16.92
CA ILE A 210 15.47 -26.25 -15.67
C ILE A 210 15.91 -25.06 -14.83
N CYS A 211 14.95 -24.35 -14.25
CA CYS A 211 15.18 -23.37 -13.21
C CYS A 211 15.53 -24.10 -11.92
N PHE A 212 16.67 -23.81 -11.31
CA PHE A 212 17.05 -24.43 -10.03
C PHE A 212 17.10 -23.42 -8.89
N ARG A 213 17.05 -22.11 -9.20
CA ARG A 213 16.92 -21.02 -8.24
C ARG A 213 16.08 -19.89 -8.81
N ALA A 214 15.22 -19.33 -7.98
CA ALA A 214 14.50 -18.11 -8.32
C ALA A 214 14.42 -17.15 -7.14
N ALA A 215 14.27 -15.87 -7.44
CA ALA A 215 13.91 -14.83 -6.48
C ALA A 215 12.74 -14.01 -7.03
N VAL A 216 11.79 -13.67 -6.16
CA VAL A 216 10.61 -12.85 -6.51
C VAL A 216 10.77 -11.47 -5.88
N GLY A 217 10.98 -10.46 -6.72
CA GLY A 217 11.11 -9.06 -6.36
C GLY A 217 9.78 -8.33 -6.41
N LEU A 218 9.43 -7.67 -5.29
CA LEU A 218 8.22 -6.85 -5.16
C LEU A 218 8.61 -5.40 -4.84
N ALA A 219 8.40 -4.50 -5.79
CA ALA A 219 8.68 -3.07 -5.62
C ALA A 219 7.48 -2.31 -5.05
N TYR A 220 7.72 -1.15 -4.45
CA TYR A 220 6.67 -0.33 -3.84
C TYR A 220 5.83 0.37 -4.91
N ASN A 221 4.50 0.24 -4.83
CA ASN A 221 3.57 0.92 -5.74
C ASN A 221 3.80 0.56 -7.23
N GLU A 222 4.36 -0.60 -7.51
CA GLU A 222 4.49 -1.14 -8.87
C GLU A 222 3.36 -2.11 -9.18
N SER A 223 2.95 -2.18 -10.45
CA SER A 223 1.91 -3.10 -10.94
C SER A 223 2.48 -4.43 -11.46
N THR A 224 3.78 -4.65 -11.29
CA THR A 224 4.50 -5.79 -11.86
C THR A 224 5.31 -6.52 -10.80
N ILE A 225 5.66 -7.76 -11.12
CA ILE A 225 6.51 -8.62 -10.29
C ILE A 225 7.77 -8.88 -11.10
N ILE A 226 8.94 -8.67 -10.49
CA ILE A 226 10.21 -9.03 -11.12
C ILE A 226 10.61 -10.42 -10.65
N ILE A 227 10.89 -11.32 -11.58
CA ILE A 227 11.33 -12.67 -11.28
C ILE A 227 12.75 -12.83 -11.82
N ALA A 228 13.67 -13.17 -10.92
CA ALA A 228 15.05 -13.46 -11.26
C ALA A 228 15.26 -14.98 -11.19
N THR A 229 15.66 -15.62 -12.29
CA THR A 229 15.89 -17.07 -12.36
C THR A 229 17.34 -17.39 -12.70
N ARG A 230 17.86 -18.48 -12.11
CA ARG A 230 19.05 -19.18 -12.59
C ARG A 230 18.65 -20.56 -13.05
N SER A 231 19.12 -20.92 -14.23
CA SER A 231 18.77 -22.16 -14.89
C SER A 231 20.02 -23.01 -15.10
N LYS A 232 19.82 -24.31 -15.24
CA LYS A 232 20.85 -25.26 -15.66
C LYS A 232 20.32 -26.13 -16.76
N THR A 233 21.19 -26.47 -17.71
CA THR A 233 20.84 -27.36 -18.81
C THR A 233 21.20 -28.79 -18.43
N LEU A 234 20.20 -29.68 -18.44
CA LEU A 234 20.40 -31.10 -18.23
C LEU A 234 20.52 -31.80 -19.59
N ALA A 235 21.40 -32.81 -19.62
CA ALA A 235 21.43 -33.76 -20.71
C ALA A 235 20.07 -34.47 -20.76
N SER A 236 19.40 -34.40 -21.89
CA SER A 236 18.30 -35.33 -22.14
C SER A 236 18.91 -36.73 -22.16
N GLU A 237 18.34 -37.69 -21.42
CA GLU A 237 18.69 -39.08 -21.63
C GLU A 237 18.57 -39.36 -23.14
N PRO A 238 19.59 -39.96 -23.77
CA PRO A 238 19.49 -40.32 -25.17
C PRO A 238 18.28 -41.23 -25.27
N ARG A 239 17.18 -40.71 -25.83
CA ARG A 239 16.06 -41.54 -26.21
C ARG A 239 16.68 -42.56 -27.14
N ILE A 240 16.76 -43.80 -26.69
CA ILE A 240 17.02 -44.92 -27.57
C ILE A 240 15.82 -44.89 -28.49
N ILE A 241 15.96 -44.17 -29.61
CA ILE A 241 15.04 -44.26 -30.72
C ILE A 241 15.23 -45.72 -31.11
N SER A 242 14.34 -46.57 -30.61
CA SER A 242 14.12 -47.88 -31.18
C SER A 242 13.77 -47.58 -32.63
N GLN A 243 14.78 -47.57 -33.49
CA GLN A 243 14.60 -47.67 -34.92
C GLN A 243 13.96 -49.04 -35.10
N GLU A 244 12.65 -49.12 -34.94
CA GLU A 244 11.86 -50.06 -35.70
C GLU A 244 12.11 -49.65 -37.15
N ALA A 245 13.17 -50.22 -37.72
CA ALA A 245 13.50 -50.04 -39.11
C ALA A 245 12.24 -50.36 -39.91
N PRO A 246 11.71 -49.44 -40.73
CA PRO A 246 10.74 -49.84 -41.72
C PRO A 246 11.40 -50.94 -42.54
N ILE A 247 10.80 -52.12 -42.56
CA ILE A 247 11.24 -53.24 -43.41
C ILE A 247 11.05 -52.77 -44.85
N ASP A 248 12.09 -52.14 -45.41
CA ASP A 248 12.15 -51.72 -46.79
C ASP A 248 12.68 -52.90 -47.63
N LEU A 249 11.79 -53.52 -48.41
CA LEU A 249 12.05 -54.64 -49.31
C LEU A 249 12.54 -54.15 -50.67
N THR A 250 13.46 -53.19 -50.70
CA THR A 250 14.11 -52.71 -51.92
C THR A 250 15.54 -53.25 -52.00
N MET A 251 15.80 -54.09 -53.00
CA MET A 251 17.13 -54.55 -53.36
C MET A 251 17.90 -53.38 -53.99
N GLU A 252 18.75 -52.70 -53.23
CA GLU A 252 19.71 -51.72 -53.74
C GLU A 252 21.16 -52.15 -53.49
N LEU A 253 22.01 -51.75 -54.45
CA LEU A 253 23.41 -52.17 -54.64
C LEU A 253 24.30 -51.91 -53.42
N ASP A 254 25.16 -52.89 -53.12
CA ASP A 254 26.29 -52.84 -52.19
C ASP A 254 27.23 -51.65 -52.48
N LEU A 255 27.02 -50.56 -51.78
CA LEU A 255 28.06 -49.59 -51.44
C LEU A 255 28.18 -49.60 -49.91
N PRO A 256 29.38 -49.84 -49.34
CA PRO A 256 29.55 -49.81 -47.89
C PRO A 256 29.13 -48.43 -47.37
N PRO A 257 28.19 -48.34 -46.42
CA PRO A 257 27.77 -47.06 -45.87
C PRO A 257 29.00 -46.35 -45.29
N PRO A 258 29.16 -45.03 -45.49
CA PRO A 258 30.20 -44.28 -44.81
C PRO A 258 30.11 -44.59 -43.31
N PRO A 259 31.24 -44.81 -42.62
CA PRO A 259 31.21 -45.04 -41.17
C PRO A 259 30.38 -43.89 -40.57
N PRO A 260 29.40 -44.19 -39.70
CA PRO A 260 28.54 -43.16 -39.13
C PRO A 260 29.46 -42.10 -38.56
N GLN A 261 29.52 -40.94 -39.21
CA GLN A 261 30.21 -39.83 -38.63
C GLN A 261 29.47 -39.59 -37.31
N PRO A 262 30.18 -39.41 -36.18
CA PRO A 262 29.55 -39.00 -34.94
C PRO A 262 29.07 -37.55 -35.13
N GLU A 263 28.03 -37.38 -35.94
CA GLU A 263 27.39 -36.11 -36.20
C GLU A 263 26.67 -35.74 -34.91
N HIS A 264 27.16 -34.65 -34.33
CA HIS A 264 26.78 -34.11 -33.03
C HIS A 264 27.26 -34.95 -31.85
N LEU A 265 28.58 -34.97 -31.66
CA LEU A 265 29.14 -34.81 -30.31
C LEU A 265 28.31 -33.73 -29.59
N LEU A 266 27.41 -34.17 -28.72
CA LEU A 266 26.72 -33.35 -27.73
C LEU A 266 27.77 -32.39 -27.18
N ASP A 267 27.57 -31.10 -27.36
CA ASP A 267 28.50 -30.11 -26.83
C ASP A 267 28.38 -30.16 -25.30
N TRP A 268 29.21 -30.98 -24.66
CA TRP A 268 29.28 -31.15 -23.21
C TRP A 268 29.53 -29.79 -22.52
N GLY A 269 30.04 -28.79 -23.25
CA GLY A 269 30.17 -27.42 -22.79
C GLY A 269 28.84 -26.69 -22.58
N CYS A 270 27.73 -27.19 -23.15
CA CYS A 270 26.39 -26.63 -22.94
C CYS A 270 25.71 -27.15 -21.65
N TRP A 271 26.30 -28.11 -20.94
CA TRP A 271 25.73 -28.66 -19.70
C TRP A 271 26.26 -27.91 -18.49
N GLY A 272 25.40 -27.71 -17.50
CA GLY A 272 25.75 -27.02 -16.27
C GLY A 272 24.86 -25.82 -15.99
N GLU A 273 25.26 -25.03 -15.00
CA GLU A 273 24.56 -23.81 -14.62
C GLU A 273 24.86 -22.70 -15.61
N ASP A 274 23.84 -21.94 -15.97
CA ASP A 274 24.05 -20.71 -16.71
C ASP A 274 24.82 -19.68 -15.86
N GLU A 275 25.72 -18.94 -16.51
CA GLU A 275 26.53 -17.90 -15.87
C GLU A 275 25.76 -16.60 -15.63
N TYR A 276 24.57 -16.45 -16.21
CA TYR A 276 23.76 -15.25 -16.13
C TYR A 276 22.48 -15.45 -15.33
N ILE A 277 21.89 -14.35 -14.88
CA ILE A 277 20.58 -14.31 -14.21
C ILE A 277 19.57 -13.81 -15.25
N GLU A 278 18.52 -14.60 -15.47
CA GLU A 278 17.39 -14.20 -16.32
C GLU A 278 16.43 -13.35 -15.47
N LEU A 279 16.03 -12.19 -16.00
CA LEU A 279 15.04 -11.30 -15.36
C LEU A 279 13.77 -11.27 -16.22
N CYS A 280 12.64 -11.57 -15.60
CA CYS A 280 11.33 -11.55 -16.23
C CYS A 280 10.42 -10.58 -15.47
N GLU A 281 9.81 -9.64 -16.18
CA GLU A 281 8.75 -8.79 -15.63
C GLU A 281 7.39 -9.43 -15.88
N VAL A 282 6.68 -9.75 -14.80
CA VAL A 282 5.35 -10.37 -14.85
C VAL A 282 4.30 -9.31 -14.56
N HIS A 283 3.50 -9.02 -15.58
CA HIS A 283 2.35 -8.14 -15.44
C HIS A 283 1.14 -8.93 -14.95
N MET A 284 0.64 -8.59 -13.77
CA MET A 284 -0.64 -9.08 -13.32
C MET A 284 -1.73 -8.23 -13.96
N ASN A 285 -2.19 -8.63 -15.15
CA ASN A 285 -3.43 -8.09 -15.68
C ASN A 285 -4.58 -8.74 -14.94
N THR A 286 -4.87 -8.18 -13.79
CA THR A 286 -6.07 -8.58 -13.10
C THR A 286 -7.25 -7.93 -13.81
N ALA A 287 -7.76 -8.61 -14.84
CA ALA A 287 -9.08 -8.38 -15.40
C ALA A 287 -10.12 -8.74 -14.34
N PHE A 288 -10.12 -8.02 -13.22
CA PHE A 288 -11.28 -7.98 -12.36
C PHE A 288 -12.35 -7.34 -13.22
N SER A 289 -13.39 -8.13 -13.50
CA SER A 289 -14.68 -7.71 -14.00
C SER A 289 -14.98 -6.26 -13.60
N ASP A 290 -15.57 -5.47 -14.50
CA ASP A 290 -16.04 -4.08 -14.33
C ASP A 290 -16.94 -3.80 -13.09
N VAL A 291 -17.03 -4.74 -12.15
CA VAL A 291 -17.72 -4.68 -10.88
C VAL A 291 -16.89 -3.85 -9.90
N ALA A 292 -17.32 -2.59 -9.74
CA ALA A 292 -16.90 -1.74 -8.63
C ALA A 292 -17.00 -2.51 -7.30
N PRO A 293 -16.06 -2.32 -6.35
CA PRO A 293 -16.13 -2.97 -5.05
C PRO A 293 -17.44 -2.58 -4.36
N SER A 294 -18.08 -3.54 -3.70
CA SER A 294 -19.37 -3.26 -3.06
C SER A 294 -19.17 -2.49 -1.75
N ALA A 295 -20.10 -1.60 -1.41
CA ALA A 295 -20.07 -0.85 -0.15
C ALA A 295 -19.89 -1.75 1.11
N PRO A 296 -20.52 -2.95 1.21
CA PRO A 296 -20.28 -3.86 2.33
C PRO A 296 -18.83 -4.37 2.43
N GLN A 297 -18.15 -4.64 1.30
CA GLN A 297 -16.75 -5.07 1.31
C GLN A 297 -15.86 -3.99 1.89
N LEU A 298 -16.08 -2.73 1.47
CA LEU A 298 -15.36 -1.59 1.99
C LEU A 298 -15.62 -1.37 3.48
N ALA A 299 -16.88 -1.50 3.92
CA ALA A 299 -17.24 -1.39 5.33
C ALA A 299 -16.55 -2.47 6.19
N VAL A 300 -16.51 -3.72 5.73
CA VAL A 300 -15.81 -4.81 6.45
C VAL A 300 -14.31 -4.54 6.54
N ALA A 301 -13.68 -4.04 5.48
CA ALA A 301 -12.27 -3.64 5.50
C ALA A 301 -12.01 -2.52 6.54
N ILE A 302 -12.88 -1.51 6.61
CA ILE A 302 -12.78 -0.43 7.62
C ILE A 302 -12.91 -0.96 9.05
N LEU A 303 -13.94 -1.79 9.29
CA LEU A 303 -14.27 -2.32 10.61
C LEU A 303 -13.19 -3.28 11.11
N SER A 304 -12.63 -4.12 10.23
CA SER A 304 -11.53 -5.03 10.55
C SER A 304 -10.19 -4.32 10.76
N GLY A 305 -10.06 -3.05 10.35
CA GLY A 305 -8.79 -2.34 10.36
C GLY A 305 -7.76 -2.91 9.37
N GLY A 306 -8.23 -3.65 8.37
CA GLY A 306 -7.40 -4.17 7.28
C GLY A 306 -6.93 -3.08 6.33
N SER A 307 -6.03 -3.43 5.42
CA SER A 307 -5.63 -2.54 4.33
C SER A 307 -6.82 -2.29 3.39
N THR A 308 -7.09 -1.02 3.09
CA THR A 308 -8.12 -0.59 2.13
C THR A 308 -7.53 -0.15 0.79
N ALA A 309 -6.21 -0.23 0.64
CA ALA A 309 -5.48 0.27 -0.52
C ALA A 309 -6.00 -0.34 -1.83
N ASP A 310 -6.27 -1.64 -1.84
CA ASP A 310 -6.78 -2.34 -3.02
C ASP A 310 -8.18 -1.85 -3.41
N LEU A 311 -9.04 -1.59 -2.41
CA LEU A 311 -10.39 -1.09 -2.63
C LEU A 311 -10.36 0.36 -3.12
N SER A 312 -9.51 1.21 -2.55
CA SER A 312 -9.28 2.57 -3.04
C SER A 312 -8.70 2.58 -4.45
N HIS A 313 -7.81 1.64 -4.77
CA HIS A 313 -7.26 1.48 -6.11
C HIS A 313 -8.34 1.08 -7.13
N LEU A 314 -9.22 0.14 -6.77
CA LEU A 314 -10.36 -0.25 -7.59
C LEU A 314 -11.32 0.93 -7.78
N LEU A 315 -11.70 1.63 -6.71
CA LEU A 315 -12.58 2.81 -6.78
C LEU A 315 -11.96 3.96 -7.59
N ALA A 316 -10.64 4.06 -7.61
CA ALA A 316 -9.92 5.06 -8.40
C ALA A 316 -9.81 4.68 -9.89
N HIS A 317 -10.36 3.54 -10.33
CA HIS A 317 -10.32 3.14 -11.73
C HIS A 317 -11.18 4.07 -12.61
N PRO A 318 -10.69 4.53 -13.78
CA PRO A 318 -11.42 5.46 -14.64
C PRO A 318 -12.76 4.94 -15.17
N THR A 319 -12.95 3.61 -15.24
CA THR A 319 -14.21 3.01 -15.70
C THR A 319 -15.36 3.19 -14.72
N ILE A 320 -15.07 3.44 -13.44
CA ILE A 320 -16.09 3.74 -12.42
C ILE A 320 -16.34 5.24 -12.47
N SER A 321 -17.59 5.68 -12.55
CA SER A 321 -17.91 7.12 -12.53
C SER A 321 -17.66 7.75 -11.15
N ALA A 322 -17.35 9.04 -11.10
CA ALA A 322 -17.13 9.75 -9.82
C ALA A 322 -18.38 9.68 -8.91
N ALA A 323 -19.58 9.70 -9.50
CA ALA A 323 -20.85 9.53 -8.78
C ALA A 323 -20.96 8.13 -8.13
N GLN A 324 -20.62 7.06 -8.85
CA GLN A 324 -20.61 5.70 -8.29
C GLN A 324 -19.57 5.53 -7.18
N VAL A 325 -18.40 6.16 -7.30
CA VAL A 325 -17.40 6.18 -6.22
C VAL A 325 -17.96 6.85 -4.98
N GLY A 326 -18.54 8.05 -5.15
CA GLY A 326 -19.17 8.80 -4.06
C GLY A 326 -20.26 8.01 -3.35
N GLU A 327 -21.14 7.36 -4.11
CA GLU A 327 -22.22 6.52 -3.56
C GLU A 327 -21.69 5.29 -2.83
N THR A 328 -20.66 4.63 -3.37
CA THR A 328 -20.04 3.46 -2.73
C THR A 328 -19.36 3.84 -1.41
N LEU A 329 -18.66 4.98 -1.38
CA LEU A 329 -18.06 5.52 -0.15
C LEU A 329 -19.15 5.87 0.87
N TYR A 330 -20.22 6.54 0.44
CA TYR A 330 -21.36 6.88 1.30
C TYR A 330 -22.00 5.66 1.93
N GLU A 331 -22.39 4.67 1.14
CA GLU A 331 -23.03 3.47 1.66
C GLU A 331 -22.08 2.66 2.57
N ALA A 332 -20.78 2.62 2.28
CA ALA A 332 -19.80 1.99 3.17
C ALA A 332 -19.71 2.73 4.52
N ILE A 333 -19.62 4.07 4.49
CA ILE A 333 -19.55 4.91 5.69
C ILE A 333 -20.83 4.78 6.52
N LYS A 334 -21.98 4.73 5.85
CA LYS A 334 -23.29 4.49 6.47
C LYS A 334 -23.32 3.14 7.19
N ILE A 335 -22.81 2.06 6.59
CA ILE A 335 -22.71 0.74 7.25
C ILE A 335 -21.79 0.84 8.48
N VAL A 336 -20.61 1.43 8.35
CA VAL A 336 -19.64 1.58 9.43
C VAL A 336 -20.19 2.41 10.60
N SER A 337 -20.96 3.46 10.30
CA SER A 337 -21.55 4.36 11.29
C SER A 337 -22.58 3.70 12.21
N ARG A 338 -23.11 2.53 11.82
CA ARG A 338 -24.01 1.73 12.67
C ARG A 338 -23.27 1.01 13.80
N SER A 339 -21.94 0.99 13.78
CA SER A 339 -21.13 0.41 14.86
C SER A 339 -21.02 1.36 16.07
N ARG A 340 -20.71 0.81 17.26
CA ARG A 340 -20.69 1.58 18.52
C ARG A 340 -19.52 2.58 18.64
N GLU A 341 -18.47 2.49 17.83
CA GLU A 341 -17.27 3.37 17.92
C GLU A 341 -17.23 4.44 16.81
N THR A 342 -18.29 5.24 16.67
CA THR A 342 -18.48 6.18 15.54
C THR A 342 -17.30 7.12 15.30
N SER A 343 -16.73 7.74 16.34
CA SER A 343 -15.64 8.73 16.20
C SER A 343 -14.35 8.15 15.62
N ARG A 344 -13.94 6.97 16.09
CA ARG A 344 -12.73 6.28 15.62
C ARG A 344 -12.87 5.88 14.16
N PHE A 345 -14.05 5.43 13.77
CA PHE A 345 -14.30 5.04 12.39
C PHE A 345 -14.46 6.22 11.44
N THR A 346 -14.93 7.39 11.89
CA THR A 346 -15.00 8.59 11.02
C THR A 346 -13.64 8.93 10.41
N LEU A 347 -12.56 8.89 11.20
CA LEU A 347 -11.21 9.15 10.71
C LEU A 347 -10.71 8.07 9.74
N ARG A 348 -10.99 6.79 10.03
CA ARG A 348 -10.61 5.70 9.12
C ARG A 348 -11.34 5.79 7.79
N SER A 349 -12.64 6.08 7.84
CA SER A 349 -13.47 6.34 6.68
C SER A 349 -12.94 7.51 5.85
N LEU A 350 -12.60 8.63 6.49
CA LEU A 350 -11.99 9.79 5.83
C LEU A 350 -10.65 9.45 5.18
N GLY A 351 -9.83 8.60 5.82
CA GLY A 351 -8.56 8.13 5.24
C GLY A 351 -8.75 7.43 3.89
N ILE A 352 -9.82 6.65 3.75
CA ILE A 352 -10.17 5.96 2.49
C ILE A 352 -10.71 6.95 1.46
N VAL A 353 -11.57 7.87 1.87
CA VAL A 353 -12.10 8.92 0.98
C VAL A 353 -10.94 9.74 0.41
N LEU A 354 -10.01 10.16 1.27
CA LEU A 354 -8.78 10.86 0.91
C LEU A 354 -7.94 10.04 -0.06
N GLU A 355 -7.63 8.78 0.25
CA GLU A 355 -6.80 7.92 -0.61
C GLU A 355 -7.46 7.71 -1.99
N THR A 356 -8.75 7.46 -2.01
CA THR A 356 -9.52 7.21 -3.24
C THR A 356 -9.54 8.44 -4.15
N TYR A 357 -9.88 9.62 -3.62
CA TYR A 357 -9.90 10.84 -4.43
C TYR A 357 -8.50 11.25 -4.91
N ARG A 358 -7.45 11.04 -4.10
CA ARG A 358 -6.06 11.29 -4.52
C ARG A 358 -5.63 10.39 -5.66
N LEU A 359 -5.92 9.08 -5.58
CA LEU A 359 -5.57 8.13 -6.62
C LEU A 359 -6.34 8.44 -7.91
N ARG A 360 -7.61 8.81 -7.77
CA ARG A 360 -8.46 9.15 -8.91
C ARG A 360 -8.05 10.46 -9.58
N SER A 361 -7.68 11.50 -8.82
CA SER A 361 -7.20 12.77 -9.40
C SER A 361 -5.96 12.54 -10.29
N LYS A 362 -5.03 11.70 -9.84
CA LYS A 362 -3.84 11.31 -10.61
C LYS A 362 -4.15 10.51 -11.88
N ARG A 363 -5.28 9.79 -11.92
CA ARG A 363 -5.68 8.92 -13.03
C ARG A 363 -6.66 9.56 -14.00
N SER A 364 -7.34 10.64 -13.59
CA SER A 364 -8.31 11.31 -14.45
C SER A 364 -7.61 11.97 -15.63
N SER A 365 -8.13 11.71 -16.83
CA SER A 365 -7.67 12.34 -18.07
C SER A 365 -8.23 13.76 -18.23
N SER A 366 -9.39 14.05 -17.63
CA SER A 366 -10.06 15.36 -17.73
C SER A 366 -9.43 16.35 -16.75
N PRO A 367 -8.95 17.53 -17.20
CA PRO A 367 -8.38 18.53 -16.30
C PRO A 367 -9.40 19.07 -15.31
N GLN A 368 -10.68 19.19 -15.72
CA GLN A 368 -11.76 19.66 -14.85
C GLN A 368 -12.09 18.64 -13.76
N GLU A 369 -12.25 17.35 -14.13
CA GLU A 369 -12.49 16.29 -13.15
C GLU A 369 -11.27 16.15 -12.20
N ARG A 370 -10.05 16.24 -12.73
CA ARG A 370 -8.82 16.24 -11.92
C ARG A 370 -8.83 17.37 -10.89
N GLN A 371 -9.20 18.59 -11.28
CA GLN A 371 -9.26 19.73 -10.38
C GLN A 371 -10.35 19.55 -9.30
N ASP A 372 -11.53 19.07 -9.69
CA ASP A 372 -12.63 18.75 -8.76
C ASP A 372 -12.17 17.70 -7.73
N LEU A 373 -11.64 16.56 -8.21
CA LEU A 373 -11.15 15.48 -7.36
C LEU A 373 -9.99 15.92 -6.44
N GLU A 374 -9.08 16.75 -6.93
CA GLU A 374 -7.99 17.31 -6.12
C GLU A 374 -8.55 18.22 -5.02
N SER A 375 -9.60 19.00 -5.31
CA SER A 375 -10.25 19.86 -4.31
C SER A 375 -10.97 19.05 -3.22
N ARG A 376 -11.67 17.95 -3.60
CA ARG A 376 -12.27 16.99 -2.66
C ARG A 376 -11.21 16.31 -1.79
N TRP A 377 -10.13 15.84 -2.43
CA TRP A 377 -8.98 15.27 -1.72
C TRP A 377 -8.37 16.27 -0.73
N GLN A 378 -8.16 17.51 -1.14
CA GLN A 378 -7.57 18.54 -0.30
C GLN A 378 -8.48 18.86 0.90
N ALA A 379 -9.80 18.92 0.71
CA ALA A 379 -10.74 19.08 1.83
C ALA A 379 -10.68 17.90 2.82
N ALA A 380 -10.65 16.67 2.33
CA ALA A 380 -10.47 15.48 3.18
C ALA A 380 -9.15 15.53 3.97
N PHE A 381 -8.06 15.92 3.29
CA PHE A 381 -6.73 16.07 3.87
C PHE A 381 -6.70 17.17 4.93
N ASP A 382 -7.29 18.32 4.65
CA ASP A 382 -7.37 19.45 5.57
C ASP A 382 -8.18 19.05 6.82
N ILE A 383 -9.31 18.34 6.68
CA ILE A 383 -10.09 17.80 7.81
C ILE A 383 -9.23 16.85 8.67
N CYS A 384 -8.56 15.88 8.05
CA CYS A 384 -7.71 14.93 8.78
C CYS A 384 -6.54 15.63 9.49
N SER A 385 -5.98 16.67 8.86
CA SER A 385 -4.87 17.45 9.41
C SER A 385 -5.30 18.26 10.63
N ILE A 386 -6.48 18.89 10.60
CA ILE A 386 -7.04 19.58 11.77
C ILE A 386 -7.27 18.61 12.92
N VAL A 387 -7.86 17.43 12.65
CA VAL A 387 -8.07 16.42 13.70
C VAL A 387 -6.74 15.96 14.30
N SER A 388 -5.73 15.76 13.46
CA SER A 388 -4.37 15.39 13.91
C SER A 388 -3.73 16.49 14.76
N CYS A 389 -3.94 17.76 14.41
CA CYS A 389 -3.49 18.89 15.21
C CYS A 389 -4.17 18.88 16.60
N ASN A 390 -5.49 18.66 16.66
CA ASN A 390 -6.22 18.58 17.92
C ASN A 390 -5.69 17.45 18.83
N SER A 391 -5.43 16.27 18.26
CA SER A 391 -4.80 15.17 18.99
C SER A 391 -3.42 15.55 19.51
N ALA A 392 -2.57 16.16 18.68
CA ALA A 392 -1.22 16.57 19.09
C ALA A 392 -1.24 17.62 20.21
N PHE A 393 -2.15 18.60 20.15
CA PHE A 393 -2.34 19.55 21.26
C PHE A 393 -2.78 18.86 22.55
N THR A 394 -3.70 17.91 22.44
CA THR A 394 -4.21 17.15 23.59
C THR A 394 -3.11 16.27 24.20
N ASP A 395 -2.30 15.60 23.38
CA ASP A 395 -1.19 14.76 23.81
C ASP A 395 -0.07 15.57 24.50
N CYS A 396 0.12 16.83 24.08
CA CYS A 396 1.07 17.75 24.72
C CYS A 396 0.51 18.48 25.94
N GLN A 397 -0.74 18.22 26.33
CA GLN A 397 -1.41 18.91 27.43
C GLN A 397 -1.44 18.03 28.69
N GLN A 398 -0.86 18.53 29.79
CA GLN A 398 -0.93 17.92 31.13
C GLN A 398 -1.75 18.82 32.06
N GLY A 399 -3.04 18.51 32.19
CA GLY A 399 -3.98 19.38 32.92
C GLY A 399 -4.19 20.71 32.17
N GLU A 400 -3.86 21.83 32.81
CA GLU A 400 -3.93 23.17 32.17
C GLU A 400 -2.59 23.63 31.57
N ALA A 401 -1.52 22.85 31.75
CA ALA A 401 -0.20 23.18 31.23
C ALA A 401 0.07 22.45 29.90
N PHE A 402 0.78 23.13 29.00
CA PHE A 402 1.38 22.50 27.82
C PHE A 402 2.82 22.08 28.14
N ASP A 403 3.26 20.97 27.55
CA ASP A 403 4.64 20.53 27.59
C ASP A 403 5.54 21.51 26.81
N LEU A 404 6.32 22.30 27.54
CA LEU A 404 7.24 23.27 26.96
C LEU A 404 8.44 22.61 26.26
N ALA A 405 8.72 21.33 26.51
CA ALA A 405 9.72 20.59 25.74
C ALA A 405 9.31 20.44 24.26
N ALA A 406 8.01 20.47 23.98
CA ALA A 406 7.42 20.41 22.63
C ALA A 406 7.03 21.80 22.07
N VAL A 407 7.52 22.90 22.66
CA VAL A 407 7.06 24.27 22.34
C VAL A 407 7.18 24.59 20.84
N TRP A 408 8.27 24.17 20.18
CA TRP A 408 8.48 24.45 18.76
C TRP A 408 7.57 23.64 17.84
N GLN A 409 7.24 22.41 18.23
CA GLN A 409 6.26 21.57 17.55
C GLN A 409 4.87 22.20 17.66
N LEU A 410 4.49 22.67 18.85
CA LEU A 410 3.23 23.39 19.08
C LEU A 410 3.17 24.71 18.30
N VAL A 411 4.26 25.49 18.24
CA VAL A 411 4.34 26.69 17.38
C VAL A 411 4.15 26.32 15.91
N ALA A 412 4.75 25.25 15.41
CA ALA A 412 4.57 24.79 14.03
C ALA A 412 3.12 24.38 13.74
N LEU A 413 2.44 23.72 14.69
CA LEU A 413 1.01 23.42 14.59
C LEU A 413 0.17 24.69 14.57
N CYS A 414 0.47 25.67 15.43
CA CYS A 414 -0.18 26.97 15.40
C CYS A 414 -0.01 27.67 14.05
N THR A 415 1.21 27.67 13.48
CA THR A 415 1.47 28.22 12.14
C THR A 415 0.55 27.60 11.11
N TRP A 416 0.44 26.27 11.09
CA TRP A 416 -0.41 25.60 10.12
C TRP A 416 -1.90 25.92 10.31
N VAL A 417 -2.41 25.89 11.55
CA VAL A 417 -3.82 26.20 11.85
C VAL A 417 -4.15 27.64 11.45
N VAL A 418 -3.27 28.60 11.74
CA VAL A 418 -3.44 30.01 11.35
C VAL A 418 -3.43 30.16 9.84
N SER A 419 -2.46 29.57 9.14
CA SER A 419 -2.41 29.61 7.66
C SER A 419 -3.64 28.95 7.03
N PHE A 420 -4.15 27.86 7.61
CA PHE A 420 -5.38 27.23 7.17
C PHE A 420 -6.61 28.14 7.37
N ALA A 421 -6.73 28.78 8.53
CA ALA A 421 -7.80 29.73 8.81
C ALA A 421 -7.77 30.93 7.85
N GLU A 422 -6.59 31.46 7.53
CA GLU A 422 -6.44 32.50 6.51
C GLU A 422 -6.93 32.03 5.14
N LYS A 423 -6.48 30.86 4.68
CA LYS A 423 -6.90 30.28 3.40
C LYS A 423 -8.41 30.16 3.31
N LEU A 424 -9.04 29.61 4.36
CA LEU A 424 -10.48 29.46 4.46
C LEU A 424 -11.21 30.82 4.39
N LEU A 425 -10.73 31.83 5.12
CA LEU A 425 -11.33 33.17 5.12
C LEU A 425 -11.12 33.91 3.80
N ARG A 426 -9.98 33.72 3.11
CA ARG A 426 -9.76 34.23 1.75
C ARG A 426 -10.81 33.67 0.80
N ASP A 427 -11.04 32.36 0.83
CA ASP A 427 -12.05 31.72 0.00
C ASP A 427 -13.47 32.24 0.32
N CYS A 428 -13.79 32.47 1.60
CA CYS A 428 -15.06 33.11 1.99
C CYS A 428 -15.20 34.52 1.37
N VAL A 429 -14.14 35.33 1.42
CA VAL A 429 -14.14 36.69 0.84
C VAL A 429 -14.28 36.65 -0.69
N LEU A 430 -13.62 35.69 -1.36
CA LEU A 430 -13.71 35.55 -2.81
C LEU A 430 -15.14 35.15 -3.23
N VAL A 431 -15.76 34.20 -2.52
CA VAL A 431 -17.14 33.77 -2.79
C VAL A 431 -18.14 34.92 -2.60
N ILE A 432 -18.06 35.67 -1.49
CA ILE A 432 -19.01 36.78 -1.23
C ILE A 432 -18.79 37.97 -2.17
N ASN A 433 -17.59 38.17 -2.70
CA ASN A 433 -17.33 39.21 -3.70
C ASN A 433 -17.87 38.79 -5.07
N ALA A 434 -17.71 37.51 -5.45
CA ALA A 434 -18.27 36.99 -6.69
C ALA A 434 -19.80 37.10 -6.74
N THR A 435 -20.49 36.89 -5.61
CA THR A 435 -21.96 37.07 -5.54
C THR A 435 -22.39 38.53 -5.70
N LYS A 436 -21.60 39.49 -5.19
CA LYS A 436 -21.94 40.92 -5.23
C LYS A 436 -21.74 41.56 -6.60
N VAL A 437 -20.74 41.11 -7.36
CA VAL A 437 -20.37 41.76 -8.62
C VAL A 437 -21.40 41.50 -9.73
N GLY A 438 -22.30 40.51 -9.59
CA GLY A 438 -23.47 40.33 -10.47
C GLY A 438 -23.19 40.15 -11.97
N GLN A 439 -21.91 40.04 -12.36
CA GLN A 439 -21.44 40.04 -13.76
C GLN A 439 -21.14 38.64 -14.31
N MET A 440 -21.44 37.57 -13.57
CA MET A 440 -21.29 36.21 -14.09
C MET A 440 -22.64 35.69 -14.56
N ASN A 441 -22.67 35.19 -15.80
CA ASN A 441 -23.83 34.51 -16.39
C ASN A 441 -24.24 33.25 -15.60
N ASP A 442 -23.33 32.73 -14.75
CA ASP A 442 -23.58 31.63 -13.83
C ASP A 442 -23.46 32.10 -12.37
N PRO A 443 -24.39 31.72 -11.48
CA PRO A 443 -24.28 32.02 -10.06
C PRO A 443 -23.00 31.39 -9.48
N PRO A 444 -22.24 32.11 -8.64
CA PRO A 444 -20.99 31.58 -8.08
C PRO A 444 -21.26 30.32 -7.25
N ASN A 445 -20.42 29.31 -7.44
CA ASN A 445 -20.53 28.07 -6.69
C ASN A 445 -20.07 28.30 -5.24
N VAL A 446 -21.03 28.49 -4.33
CA VAL A 446 -20.80 28.65 -2.88
C VAL A 446 -20.44 27.30 -2.22
N ALA A 447 -20.78 26.18 -2.84
CA ALA A 447 -20.61 24.83 -2.27
C ALA A 447 -19.24 24.22 -2.62
N THR A 448 -18.15 24.98 -2.46
CA THR A 448 -16.80 24.43 -2.69
C THR A 448 -16.39 23.48 -1.55
N PRO A 449 -15.57 22.44 -1.80
CA PRO A 449 -15.15 21.46 -0.78
C PRO A 449 -14.54 22.05 0.51
N ILE A 450 -13.80 23.17 0.42
CA ILE A 450 -13.22 23.81 1.61
C ILE A 450 -14.29 24.38 2.56
N MET A 451 -15.51 24.67 2.07
CA MET A 451 -16.62 25.18 2.88
C MET A 451 -17.18 24.12 3.84
N LEU A 452 -16.80 22.85 3.69
CA LEU A 452 -17.08 21.82 4.70
C LEU A 452 -16.59 22.22 6.10
N HIS A 453 -15.48 22.95 6.19
CA HIS A 453 -14.91 23.36 7.48
C HIS A 453 -15.77 24.35 8.26
N ILE A 454 -16.72 25.03 7.61
CA ILE A 454 -17.65 25.97 8.24
C ILE A 454 -19.10 25.48 8.23
N SER A 455 -19.37 24.29 7.71
CA SER A 455 -20.74 23.78 7.54
C SER A 455 -20.95 22.35 8.02
N HIS A 456 -19.96 21.47 7.86
CA HIS A 456 -20.09 20.09 8.28
C HIS A 456 -19.83 19.96 9.80
N PRO A 457 -20.74 19.34 10.60
CA PRO A 457 -20.63 19.31 12.06
C PRO A 457 -19.29 18.78 12.58
N PHE A 458 -18.80 17.68 11.99
CA PHE A 458 -17.52 17.09 12.37
C PHE A 458 -16.32 17.99 12.02
N ALA A 459 -16.30 18.61 10.84
CA ALA A 459 -15.18 19.42 10.40
C ALA A 459 -15.16 20.76 11.16
N LEU A 460 -16.32 21.39 11.31
CA LEU A 460 -16.50 22.62 12.07
C LEU A 460 -16.16 22.45 13.55
N LYS A 461 -16.61 21.36 14.19
CA LYS A 461 -16.23 21.05 15.59
C LYS A 461 -14.71 20.96 15.75
N ASN A 462 -14.02 20.30 14.80
CA ASN A 462 -12.58 20.15 14.85
C ASN A 462 -11.84 21.45 14.55
N LEU A 463 -12.33 22.28 13.62
CA LEU A 463 -11.78 23.61 13.37
C LEU A 463 -11.93 24.50 14.61
N HIS A 464 -13.12 24.52 15.23
CA HIS A 464 -13.38 25.24 16.48
C HIS A 464 -12.41 24.80 17.59
N ALA A 465 -12.22 23.49 17.78
CA ALA A 465 -11.27 22.97 18.75
C ALA A 465 -9.83 23.40 18.45
N ALA A 466 -9.39 23.35 17.19
CA ALA A 466 -8.04 23.74 16.80
C ALA A 466 -7.77 25.22 17.07
N VAL A 467 -8.70 26.11 16.68
CA VAL A 467 -8.61 27.54 16.99
C VAL A 467 -8.57 27.78 18.51
N GLY A 468 -9.41 27.07 19.28
CA GLY A 468 -9.39 27.11 20.74
C GLY A 468 -8.07 26.63 21.36
N HIS A 469 -7.44 25.59 20.82
CA HIS A 469 -6.10 25.15 21.25
C HIS A 469 -5.05 26.23 20.98
N VAL A 470 -5.08 26.89 19.81
CA VAL A 470 -4.17 28.00 19.50
C VAL A 470 -4.36 29.17 20.47
N ASN A 471 -5.61 29.55 20.79
CA ASN A 471 -5.90 30.61 21.76
C ASN A 471 -5.41 30.24 23.17
N LYS A 472 -5.66 29.02 23.64
CA LYS A 472 -5.18 28.53 24.94
C LYS A 472 -3.66 28.52 25.01
N PHE A 473 -3.00 28.02 23.99
CA PHE A 473 -1.54 27.97 23.91
C PHE A 473 -0.93 29.38 23.88
N LYS A 474 -1.49 30.29 23.07
CA LYS A 474 -1.12 31.71 23.04
C LYS A 474 -1.22 32.35 24.42
N ASN A 475 -2.34 32.16 25.11
CA ASN A 475 -2.56 32.72 26.45
C ASN A 475 -1.53 32.17 27.46
N LYS A 476 -1.29 30.85 27.41
CA LYS A 476 -0.31 30.19 28.27
C LYS A 476 1.10 30.74 28.03
N ILE A 477 1.56 30.75 26.77
CA ILE A 477 2.88 31.28 26.41
C ILE A 477 3.01 32.76 26.79
N THR A 478 1.95 33.55 26.62
CA THR A 478 1.98 34.98 26.98
C THR A 478 2.16 35.18 28.49
N SER A 479 1.60 34.28 29.30
CA SER A 479 1.72 34.28 30.77
C SER A 479 3.08 33.81 31.31
N LEU A 480 3.96 33.25 30.47
CA LEU A 480 5.28 32.81 30.91
C LEU A 480 6.18 34.00 31.23
N ASN A 481 6.90 33.91 32.36
CA ASN A 481 7.86 34.90 32.80
C ASN A 481 9.14 34.88 31.95
N ALA A 482 9.94 35.94 32.06
CA ALA A 482 11.21 36.20 31.35
C ALA A 482 12.31 35.11 31.43
N SER A 483 12.10 33.99 32.14
CA SER A 483 13.20 33.17 32.66
C SER A 483 13.85 32.20 31.66
N GLU A 484 13.19 31.83 30.56
CA GLU A 484 13.72 30.85 29.60
C GLU A 484 13.74 31.41 28.17
N GLU A 485 14.95 31.58 27.62
CA GLU A 485 15.18 32.16 26.27
C GLU A 485 14.35 31.49 25.17
N ASN A 486 14.28 30.16 25.17
CA ASN A 486 13.47 29.39 24.20
C ASN A 486 11.99 29.73 24.26
N SER A 487 11.44 29.85 25.47
CA SER A 487 10.03 30.20 25.70
C SER A 487 9.73 31.64 25.24
N HIS A 488 10.69 32.57 25.39
CA HIS A 488 10.57 33.94 24.85
C HIS A 488 10.62 34.01 23.34
N LEU A 489 11.53 33.26 22.72
CA LEU A 489 11.60 33.23 21.26
C LEU A 489 10.32 32.62 20.67
N ALA A 490 9.84 31.52 21.24
CA ALA A 490 8.58 30.90 20.84
C ALA A 490 7.38 31.85 21.03
N LYS A 491 7.36 32.62 22.13
CA LYS A 491 6.36 33.67 22.38
C LYS A 491 6.37 34.73 21.29
N SER A 492 7.54 35.28 20.97
CA SER A 492 7.66 36.31 19.95
C SER A 492 7.21 35.81 18.58
N VAL A 493 7.67 34.62 18.18
CA VAL A 493 7.28 33.99 16.90
C VAL A 493 5.77 33.74 16.83
N LEU A 494 5.17 33.20 17.90
CA LEU A 494 3.72 32.92 17.93
C LEU A 494 2.89 34.21 17.89
N LEU A 495 3.30 35.24 18.62
CA LEU A 495 2.59 36.53 18.63
C LEU A 495 2.69 37.22 17.28
N ASP A 496 3.87 37.24 16.66
CA ASP A 496 4.08 37.80 15.33
C ASP A 496 3.22 37.08 14.27
N LEU A 497 3.26 35.74 14.25
CA LEU A 497 2.40 34.91 13.41
C LEU A 497 0.92 35.31 13.51
N ILE A 498 0.39 35.43 14.74
CA ILE A 498 -1.03 35.72 14.95
C ILE A 498 -1.35 37.17 14.56
N GLN A 499 -0.49 38.14 14.90
CA GLN A 499 -0.69 39.56 14.59
C GLN A 499 -0.63 39.86 13.10
N CYS A 500 0.21 39.13 12.35
CA CYS A 500 0.37 39.26 10.91
C CYS A 500 -0.66 38.45 10.11
N SER A 501 -1.51 37.65 10.76
CA SER A 501 -2.39 36.74 10.03
C SER A 501 -3.58 37.43 9.34
N GLY A 502 -4.02 38.56 9.89
CA GLY A 502 -5.26 39.21 9.51
C GLY A 502 -6.52 38.52 10.07
N VAL A 503 -6.36 37.53 10.97
CA VAL A 503 -7.46 36.79 11.57
C VAL A 503 -7.51 37.03 13.08
N ASP A 504 -8.64 37.52 13.59
CA ASP A 504 -8.92 37.53 15.03
C ASP A 504 -9.41 36.14 15.45
N LEU A 505 -8.46 35.31 15.91
CA LEU A 505 -8.74 33.94 16.35
C LEU A 505 -9.74 33.85 17.52
N ARG A 506 -9.85 34.89 18.37
CA ARG A 506 -10.79 34.86 19.49
C ARG A 506 -12.21 35.14 19.02
N ALA A 507 -12.37 36.14 18.14
CA ALA A 507 -13.64 36.40 17.48
C ALA A 507 -14.07 35.21 16.62
N MET A 508 -13.12 34.58 15.91
CA MET A 508 -13.36 33.38 15.12
C MET A 508 -13.85 32.21 15.99
N GLU A 509 -13.18 31.91 17.11
CA GLU A 509 -13.59 30.84 18.03
C GLU A 509 -15.04 31.03 18.49
N SER A 510 -15.41 32.24 18.92
CA SER A 510 -16.78 32.57 19.34
C SER A 510 -17.78 32.33 18.22
N LEU A 511 -17.50 32.82 17.00
CA LEU A 511 -18.40 32.67 15.87
C LEU A 511 -18.53 31.21 15.42
N LEU A 512 -17.44 30.44 15.40
CA LEU A 512 -17.49 29.01 15.06
C LEU A 512 -18.32 28.22 16.07
N SER A 513 -18.26 28.57 17.36
CA SER A 513 -19.10 27.94 18.38
C SER A 513 -20.60 28.17 18.10
N GLU A 514 -20.98 29.36 17.64
CA GLU A 514 -22.36 29.66 17.26
C GLU A 514 -22.79 28.93 16.00
N LEU A 515 -21.95 28.93 14.95
CA LEU A 515 -22.22 28.20 13.71
C LEU A 515 -22.36 26.69 13.96
N LEU A 516 -21.60 26.15 14.92
CA LEU A 516 -21.66 24.73 15.26
C LEU A 516 -23.04 24.32 15.80
N VAL A 517 -23.75 25.21 16.52
CA VAL A 517 -25.11 24.95 16.98
C VAL A 517 -26.06 24.73 15.80
N ASP A 518 -25.93 25.53 14.75
CA ASP A 518 -26.74 25.39 13.54
C ASP A 518 -26.33 24.17 12.71
N ALA A 519 -25.04 23.92 12.55
CA ALA A 519 -24.55 22.76 11.82
C ALA A 519 -25.05 21.44 12.43
N ASN A 520 -25.11 21.34 13.77
CA ASN A 520 -25.63 20.15 14.45
C ASN A 520 -27.11 19.84 14.17
N LYS A 521 -27.85 20.73 13.49
CA LYS A 521 -29.23 20.50 13.06
C LYS A 521 -29.32 19.70 11.75
N PHE A 522 -28.22 19.52 11.02
CA PHE A 522 -28.22 18.72 9.79
C PHE A 522 -28.51 17.25 10.08
N SER A 523 -29.18 16.61 9.12
CA SER A 523 -29.47 15.18 9.22
C SER A 523 -28.15 14.38 9.23
N VAL A 524 -28.15 13.24 9.93
CA VAL A 524 -26.99 12.33 9.96
C VAL A 524 -26.65 11.86 8.54
N GLU A 525 -27.67 11.66 7.69
CA GLU A 525 -27.51 11.27 6.30
C GLU A 525 -26.81 12.36 5.47
N ASP A 526 -27.24 13.62 5.56
CA ASP A 526 -26.58 14.73 4.85
C ASP A 526 -25.14 14.90 5.30
N ALA A 527 -24.87 14.80 6.61
CA ALA A 527 -23.51 14.87 7.13
C ALA A 527 -22.64 13.72 6.59
N GLN A 528 -23.13 12.48 6.64
CA GLN A 528 -22.39 11.33 6.13
C GLN A 528 -22.13 11.43 4.63
N ARG A 529 -23.13 11.82 3.84
CA ARG A 529 -23.00 11.97 2.39
C ARG A 529 -22.03 13.09 2.04
N SER A 530 -22.12 14.22 2.73
CA SER A 530 -21.20 15.34 2.59
C SER A 530 -19.75 14.94 2.84
N LEU A 531 -19.50 14.19 3.91
CA LEU A 531 -18.15 13.73 4.27
C LEU A 531 -17.60 12.71 3.27
N SER A 532 -18.47 11.83 2.76
CA SER A 532 -18.12 10.79 1.79
C SER A 532 -17.76 11.39 0.42
N LEU A 533 -18.51 12.43 0.02
CA LEU A 533 -18.29 13.17 -1.22
C LEU A 533 -17.19 14.24 -1.11
N CYS A 534 -16.81 14.59 0.12
CA CYS A 534 -15.98 15.75 0.43
C CYS A 534 -16.51 17.04 -0.23
N GLU A 535 -17.84 17.21 -0.18
CA GLU A 535 -18.56 18.33 -0.79
C GLU A 535 -19.76 18.70 0.09
N PRO A 536 -20.09 20.00 0.23
CA PRO A 536 -21.31 20.39 0.94
C PRO A 536 -22.58 19.89 0.26
N MET A 537 -23.54 19.41 1.05
CA MET A 537 -24.86 19.04 0.50
C MET A 537 -25.69 20.30 0.18
N PRO A 538 -26.65 20.23 -0.77
CA PRO A 538 -27.55 21.36 -1.05
C PRO A 538 -28.25 21.93 0.18
N ALA A 539 -28.63 21.07 1.14
CA ALA A 539 -29.22 21.47 2.41
C ALA A 539 -28.30 22.34 3.29
N MET A 540 -26.98 22.27 3.09
CA MET A 540 -25.98 23.05 3.82
C MET A 540 -25.75 24.45 3.23
N VAL A 541 -26.15 24.70 1.98
CA VAL A 541 -25.87 25.96 1.28
C VAL A 541 -26.40 27.20 2.02
N PRO A 542 -27.64 27.24 2.55
CA PRO A 542 -28.12 28.41 3.30
C PRO A 542 -27.26 28.73 4.54
N HIS A 543 -26.80 27.69 5.23
CA HIS A 543 -25.92 27.84 6.39
C HIS A 543 -24.52 28.31 5.97
N ILE A 544 -23.97 27.81 4.85
CA ILE A 544 -22.70 28.28 4.29
C ILE A 544 -22.77 29.75 3.94
N THR A 545 -23.82 30.19 3.24
CA THR A 545 -24.00 31.60 2.88
C THR A 545 -24.04 32.48 4.13
N THR A 546 -24.80 32.06 5.15
CA THR A 546 -24.87 32.76 6.44
C THR A 546 -23.50 32.78 7.13
N ALA A 547 -22.77 31.67 7.16
CA ALA A 547 -21.45 31.56 7.76
C ALA A 547 -20.44 32.49 7.05
N ILE A 548 -20.42 32.50 5.72
CA ILE A 548 -19.56 33.37 4.90
C ILE A 548 -19.85 34.83 5.18
N GLU A 549 -21.13 35.24 5.20
CA GLU A 549 -21.52 36.62 5.52
C GLU A 549 -21.02 37.04 6.90
N ARG A 550 -21.24 36.19 7.93
CA ARG A 550 -20.82 36.48 9.30
C ARG A 550 -19.29 36.54 9.44
N LEU A 551 -18.56 35.62 8.80
CA LEU A 551 -17.09 35.57 8.83
C LEU A 551 -16.47 36.76 8.08
N THR A 552 -17.11 37.26 7.03
CA THR A 552 -16.57 38.34 6.19
C THR A 552 -17.01 39.75 6.60
N GLN A 553 -18.11 39.89 7.35
CA GLN A 553 -18.62 41.16 7.85
C GLN A 553 -18.28 41.42 9.32
N GLY A 554 -17.99 40.38 10.09
CA GLY A 554 -17.67 40.51 11.52
C GLY A 554 -16.27 41.05 11.81
N ALA A 555 -15.98 41.25 13.10
CA ALA A 555 -14.66 41.63 13.61
C ALA A 555 -13.59 40.51 13.50
N VAL A 556 -13.93 39.40 12.84
CA VAL A 556 -13.04 38.24 12.67
C VAL A 556 -11.88 38.54 11.73
N LEU A 557 -12.04 39.51 10.82
CA LEU A 557 -11.18 39.66 9.65
C LEU A 557 -10.65 41.09 9.46
N ASP A 558 -9.33 41.22 9.35
CA ASP A 558 -8.64 42.38 8.78
C ASP A 558 -8.31 42.09 7.31
N ARG A 559 -9.16 42.56 6.39
CA ARG A 559 -9.04 42.26 4.95
C ARG A 559 -7.69 42.67 4.36
N PRO A 560 -7.18 43.91 4.58
CA PRO A 560 -5.83 44.28 4.13
C PRO A 560 -4.75 43.29 4.56
N ARG A 561 -4.67 42.93 5.85
CA ARG A 561 -3.65 42.00 6.35
C ARG A 561 -3.83 40.57 5.86
N LEU A 562 -5.08 40.17 5.63
CA LEU A 562 -5.37 38.87 5.07
C LEU A 562 -4.79 38.77 3.67
N PHE A 563 -4.96 39.77 2.80
CA PHE A 563 -4.57 39.68 1.40
C PHE A 563 -3.15 40.15 1.09
N ILE A 564 -2.62 41.11 1.86
CA ILE A 564 -1.31 41.71 1.65
C ILE A 564 -0.42 41.33 2.82
N LYS A 565 0.58 40.49 2.57
CA LYS A 565 1.51 40.09 3.63
C LYS A 565 2.62 41.14 3.78
N PRO A 566 3.08 41.46 5.01
CA PRO A 566 4.12 42.46 5.21
C PRO A 566 5.40 42.21 4.42
N ASN A 567 5.76 40.94 4.21
CA ASN A 567 6.92 40.53 3.41
C ASN A 567 6.74 40.77 1.90
N GLU A 568 5.51 40.90 1.40
CA GLU A 568 5.22 41.23 -0.01
C GLU A 568 5.39 42.73 -0.30
N LEU A 569 5.36 43.59 0.73
CA LEU A 569 5.53 45.05 0.57
C LEU A 569 7.00 45.49 0.55
N ILE A 570 7.94 44.58 0.85
CA ILE A 570 9.38 44.86 0.89
C ILE A 570 10.01 44.36 -0.42
N ASP A 571 9.63 44.97 -1.55
CA ASP A 571 10.11 44.64 -2.91
C ASP A 571 11.60 44.93 -3.16
N GLY A 572 12.38 45.31 -2.13
CA GLY A 572 13.75 45.79 -2.28
C GLY A 572 14.88 44.88 -1.78
N VAL A 573 14.60 43.80 -1.04
CA VAL A 573 15.67 43.03 -0.34
C VAL A 573 15.63 41.52 -0.60
N SER A 574 14.53 40.96 -1.09
CA SER A 574 14.38 39.50 -1.24
C SER A 574 14.71 39.01 -2.66
N MET A 575 15.97 39.15 -3.08
CA MET A 575 16.45 38.57 -4.35
C MET A 575 16.84 37.07 -4.23
N GLN A 576 16.50 36.38 -3.14
CA GLN A 576 16.98 34.99 -2.92
C GLN A 576 15.93 33.89 -2.66
N ASP A 577 14.65 34.20 -2.43
CA ASP A 577 13.66 33.16 -2.10
C ASP A 577 12.63 32.90 -3.22
N GLY A 578 13.11 32.71 -4.45
CA GLY A 578 12.34 32.09 -5.54
C GLY A 578 12.01 30.61 -5.32
N ARG A 579 11.91 30.15 -4.07
CA ARG A 579 11.45 28.80 -3.74
C ARG A 579 9.93 28.81 -3.81
N LYS A 580 9.38 28.42 -4.98
CA LYS A 580 7.98 27.96 -5.11
C LYS A 580 7.62 27.17 -3.85
N ASP A 581 6.47 27.48 -3.23
CA ASP A 581 5.91 26.72 -2.11
C ASP A 581 5.78 25.25 -2.50
N VAL A 582 6.85 24.49 -2.27
CA VAL A 582 6.83 23.05 -2.40
C VAL A 582 5.94 22.60 -1.25
N LYS A 583 4.80 21.97 -1.54
CA LYS A 583 3.98 21.29 -0.53
C LYS A 583 4.96 20.51 0.37
N ARG A 584 5.11 20.93 1.62
CA ARG A 584 5.97 20.29 2.62
C ARG A 584 5.08 19.45 3.51
N ASP A 585 5.57 18.29 3.90
CA ASP A 585 4.95 17.51 4.96
C ASP A 585 5.06 18.29 6.28
N LEU A 586 3.92 18.47 6.96
CA LEU A 586 3.74 19.22 8.19
C LEU A 586 4.65 18.76 9.32
N VAL A 587 4.88 17.46 9.41
CA VAL A 587 5.60 16.86 10.54
C VAL A 587 7.09 16.74 10.24
N SER A 588 7.47 16.32 9.05
CA SER A 588 8.89 16.13 8.69
C SER A 588 9.57 17.39 8.14
N LYS A 589 8.80 18.43 7.75
CA LYS A 589 9.26 19.58 6.95
C LYS A 589 9.97 19.19 5.65
N SER A 590 9.93 17.91 5.26
CA SER A 590 10.54 17.44 4.03
C SER A 590 9.71 17.92 2.84
N ALA A 591 10.40 18.43 1.82
CA ALA A 591 9.79 18.70 0.53
C ALA A 591 9.26 17.38 -0.02
N PHE A 592 8.01 17.34 -0.50
CA PHE A 592 7.56 16.23 -1.35
C PHE A 592 8.50 16.16 -2.55
N GLN A 593 9.48 15.24 -2.52
CA GLN A 593 10.37 15.01 -3.65
C GLN A 593 9.53 14.36 -4.75
N GLY A 594 8.99 15.19 -5.65
CA GLY A 594 8.41 14.76 -6.93
C GLY A 594 9.46 14.26 -7.93
N LYS A 595 10.68 13.94 -7.49
CA LYS A 595 11.61 13.18 -8.30
C LYS A 595 11.20 11.72 -8.21
N VAL A 596 10.43 11.28 -9.20
CA VAL A 596 10.47 9.88 -9.62
C VAL A 596 11.96 9.54 -9.75
N PRO A 597 12.50 8.57 -8.98
CA PRO A 597 13.80 8.04 -9.32
C PRO A 597 13.65 7.46 -10.71
N VAL A 598 14.22 8.13 -11.72
CA VAL A 598 14.46 7.51 -13.02
C VAL A 598 15.50 6.44 -12.74
N MET A 599 15.01 5.25 -12.44
CA MET A 599 15.79 4.03 -12.54
C MET A 599 15.83 3.75 -14.04
N THR A 600 16.88 4.23 -14.70
CA THR A 600 17.23 3.75 -16.04
C THR A 600 17.68 2.30 -15.88
N CYS A 601 16.73 1.37 -15.99
CA CYS A 601 17.06 0.01 -16.38
C CYS A 601 17.42 0.06 -17.86
N ALA A 602 18.71 -0.08 -18.17
CA ALA A 602 19.15 -0.37 -19.52
C ALA A 602 18.66 -1.78 -19.87
N SER A 603 17.70 -1.88 -20.79
CA SER A 603 17.41 -3.10 -21.53
C SER A 603 17.79 -2.85 -22.99
N ASP A 604 19.10 -2.88 -23.27
CA ASP A 604 19.56 -3.08 -24.64
C ASP A 604 19.51 -4.58 -24.93
N ALA A 605 18.50 -4.98 -25.71
CA ALA A 605 18.53 -6.20 -26.50
C ALA A 605 17.85 -5.89 -27.84
N TYR A 606 18.60 -5.24 -28.72
CA TYR A 606 18.32 -5.26 -30.14
C TYR A 606 18.72 -6.64 -30.68
N VAL A 607 17.83 -7.30 -31.40
CA VAL A 607 18.18 -8.33 -32.37
C VAL A 607 17.38 -8.06 -33.64
N TYR A 608 18.10 -7.87 -34.75
CA TYR A 608 17.56 -7.87 -36.12
C TYR A 608 17.12 -9.27 -36.53
#